data_AF-A0A455T7G7-F1
#
_entry.id   AF-A0A455T7G7-F1
#
_cell.length_a   1.000
_cell.length_b   1.000
_cell.length_c   1.000
_cell.angle_alpha   90.00
_cell.angle_beta   90.00
_cell.angle_gamma   90.00
#
_symmetry.space_group_name_H-M   'P 1'
#
loop_
_entity.id
_entity.type
_entity.pdbx_description
1 polymer ?
#
loop_
_entity_poly.entity_id
_entity_poly.type
_entity_poly.pdbx_seq_one_letter_code
_entity_poly.pdbx_strand_id
1 'polypeptide(L)'
;MASRIPSRPRASGALRSLLRFIPWKLLLLLILFGAVVTPVFGYSFHLGDRIMPAISGFFYALGVPATPVPTPYPAFARALPQPGSVLYTVQEGDNCDEILTVQMHMMDASQIFSDAKPETVQALSRAIGKDCHKLQPGMVIRLSPHYPLMALGGIILKARPVTPPQVLPTPLIPVPTPENQGIDCSQGCTMQVRIAPGVEVNVDATTTVPVHDGSWIWAFATYPLAHVAGMSNYPYASPQASLNGATLHACQIQIDDTYDDHSSSCDEFQPNTIDDDGGAWLLGVVGPSSLDHWKLPLHLPQGTRVLLWLSLDAHGNLVFHKGNEVYRYDEQQQIYVRV
;
A
#
# COMPACT_ATOMS: atom_id res chain seq x y z
N MET A 1 23.32 -22.43 90.69
CA MET A 1 23.94 -23.77 90.78
C MET A 1 23.15 -24.74 89.93
N ALA A 2 23.88 -25.60 89.22
CA ALA A 2 23.42 -26.49 88.16
C ALA A 2 22.24 -27.40 88.54
N SER A 3 21.29 -27.58 87.61
CA SER A 3 20.33 -28.68 87.62
C SER A 3 20.51 -29.55 86.37
N ARG A 4 20.14 -30.82 86.53
CA ARG A 4 20.68 -31.98 85.82
C ARG A 4 20.08 -32.21 84.44
N ILE A 5 20.94 -32.76 83.60
CA ILE A 5 20.76 -33.26 82.23
C ILE A 5 19.75 -34.44 82.20
N PRO A 6 18.76 -34.44 81.30
CA PRO A 6 18.04 -35.66 80.92
C PRO A 6 18.82 -36.45 79.88
N SER A 7 18.87 -37.76 80.08
CA SER A 7 19.54 -38.74 79.22
C SER A 7 18.87 -38.90 77.85
N ARG A 8 19.70 -38.90 76.80
CA ARG A 8 19.34 -38.99 75.39
C ARG A 8 18.91 -40.43 75.02
N PRO A 9 17.75 -40.66 74.39
CA PRO A 9 17.39 -41.99 73.88
C PRO A 9 18.29 -42.42 72.72
N ARG A 10 18.75 -43.68 72.74
CA ARG A 10 19.61 -44.30 71.72
C ARG A 10 18.89 -44.39 70.36
N ALA A 11 19.56 -43.91 69.31
CA ALA A 11 19.10 -43.89 67.92
C ALA A 11 18.87 -45.28 67.26
N SER A 12 19.17 -46.38 67.95
CA SER A 12 19.02 -47.74 67.42
C SER A 12 17.56 -48.27 67.44
N GLY A 13 16.63 -47.57 68.08
CA GLY A 13 15.21 -47.94 68.12
C GLY A 13 14.39 -47.47 66.91
N ALA A 14 14.72 -46.32 66.32
CA ALA A 14 13.90 -45.69 65.28
C ALA A 14 14.09 -46.33 63.88
N LEU A 15 15.31 -46.76 63.55
CA LEU A 15 15.63 -47.34 62.24
C LEU A 15 15.09 -48.78 62.06
N ARG A 16 15.00 -49.54 63.17
CA ARG A 16 14.50 -50.92 63.15
C ARG A 16 12.97 -50.99 62.98
N SER A 17 12.25 -49.89 63.26
CA SER A 17 10.81 -49.76 63.01
C SER A 17 10.51 -49.46 61.53
N LEU A 18 11.24 -48.50 60.93
CA LEU A 18 11.07 -48.11 59.52
C LEU A 18 11.34 -49.25 58.52
N LEU A 19 12.34 -50.09 58.78
CA LEU A 19 12.67 -51.24 57.91
C LEU A 19 11.66 -52.39 57.96
N ARG A 20 10.80 -52.48 58.99
CA ARG A 20 9.74 -53.49 59.07
C ARG A 20 8.46 -53.11 58.33
N PHE A 21 8.30 -51.83 57.98
CA PHE A 21 7.11 -51.30 57.32
C PHE A 21 7.24 -51.17 55.80
N ILE A 22 8.42 -51.40 55.23
CA ILE A 22 8.59 -51.43 53.77
C ILE A 22 8.23 -52.85 53.30
N PRO A 23 7.09 -53.05 52.62
CA PRO A 23 6.76 -54.36 52.11
C PRO A 23 7.80 -54.71 51.05
N TRP A 24 8.52 -55.81 51.25
CA TRP A 24 9.58 -56.31 50.35
C TRP A 24 9.14 -56.40 48.87
N LYS A 25 7.83 -56.52 48.61
CA LYS A 25 7.21 -56.46 47.29
C LYS A 25 7.44 -55.11 46.56
N LEU A 26 7.53 -53.99 47.27
CA LEU A 26 7.78 -52.66 46.71
C LEU A 26 9.23 -52.49 46.24
N LEU A 27 10.19 -53.11 46.93
CA LEU A 27 11.60 -53.15 46.52
C LEU A 27 11.81 -53.97 45.24
N LEU A 28 11.12 -55.11 45.13
CA LEU A 28 11.15 -55.90 43.90
C LEU A 28 10.50 -55.17 42.71
N LEU A 29 9.40 -54.45 42.95
CA LEU A 29 8.73 -53.65 41.91
C LEU A 29 9.63 -52.52 41.40
N LEU A 30 10.41 -51.88 42.27
CA LEU A 30 11.35 -50.82 41.89
C LEU A 30 12.51 -51.35 41.04
N ILE A 31 13.03 -52.54 41.37
CA ILE A 31 14.07 -53.21 40.58
C ILE A 31 13.50 -53.64 39.22
N LEU A 32 12.29 -54.18 39.19
CA LEU A 32 11.62 -54.57 37.93
C LEU A 32 11.34 -53.35 37.04
N PHE A 33 10.91 -52.23 37.63
CA PHE A 33 10.66 -50.99 36.92
C PHE A 33 11.97 -50.43 36.34
N GLY A 34 13.06 -50.40 37.12
CA GLY A 34 14.38 -49.99 36.63
C GLY A 34 14.96 -50.90 35.55
N ALA A 35 14.77 -52.22 35.66
CA ALA A 35 15.31 -53.19 34.71
C ALA A 35 14.51 -53.30 33.40
N VAL A 36 13.21 -52.95 33.39
CA VAL A 36 12.35 -53.08 32.20
C VAL A 36 12.09 -51.72 31.55
N VAL A 37 11.75 -50.69 32.33
CA VAL A 37 11.35 -49.38 31.75
C VAL A 37 12.55 -48.68 31.13
N THR A 38 13.70 -48.68 31.80
CA THR A 38 14.90 -47.98 31.31
C THR A 38 15.41 -48.51 29.95
N PRO A 39 15.56 -49.83 29.73
CA PRO A 39 15.96 -50.32 28.41
C PRO A 39 14.86 -50.18 27.35
N VAL A 40 13.57 -50.31 27.71
CA VAL A 40 12.47 -50.11 26.74
C VAL A 40 12.38 -48.65 26.31
N PHE A 41 12.54 -47.70 27.23
CA PHE A 41 12.53 -46.27 26.92
C PHE A 41 13.76 -45.88 26.09
N GLY A 42 14.95 -46.38 26.45
CA GLY A 42 16.19 -46.15 25.68
C GLY A 42 16.13 -46.74 24.27
N TYR A 43 15.60 -47.96 24.13
CA TYR A 43 15.45 -48.60 22.81
C TYR A 43 14.39 -47.89 21.96
N SER A 44 13.26 -47.48 22.55
CA SER A 44 12.21 -46.75 21.84
C SER A 44 12.67 -45.35 21.38
N PHE A 45 13.47 -44.65 22.18
CA PHE A 45 14.01 -43.34 21.81
C PHE A 45 15.04 -43.44 20.68
N HIS A 46 15.95 -44.41 20.74
CA HIS A 46 16.95 -44.61 19.68
C HIS A 46 16.37 -45.20 18.38
N LEU A 47 15.26 -45.94 18.44
CA LEU A 47 14.53 -46.35 17.24
C LEU A 47 13.73 -45.18 16.65
N GLY A 48 13.12 -44.35 17.50
CA GLY A 48 12.40 -43.13 17.10
C GLY A 48 13.28 -42.13 16.35
N ASP A 49 14.50 -41.88 16.85
CA ASP A 49 15.47 -40.97 16.22
C ASP A 49 16.00 -41.47 14.86
N ARG A 50 15.93 -42.77 14.57
CA ARG A 50 16.39 -43.33 13.28
C ARG A 50 15.27 -43.52 12.25
N ILE A 51 14.04 -43.72 12.70
CA ILE A 51 12.90 -44.04 11.80
C ILE A 51 12.11 -42.78 11.43
N MET A 52 11.96 -41.80 12.34
CA MET A 52 11.22 -40.56 12.03
C MET A 52 11.88 -39.69 10.95
N PRO A 53 13.21 -39.50 10.90
CA PRO A 53 13.84 -38.70 9.84
C PRO A 53 13.78 -39.38 8.47
N ALA A 54 13.75 -40.72 8.45
CA ALA A 54 13.70 -41.49 7.21
C ALA A 54 12.32 -41.41 6.54
N ILE A 55 11.23 -41.37 7.32
CA ILE A 55 9.87 -41.25 6.80
C ILE A 55 9.57 -39.79 6.42
N SER A 56 9.98 -38.81 7.24
CA SER A 56 9.81 -37.40 6.89
C SER A 56 10.63 -37.01 5.65
N GLY A 57 11.84 -37.56 5.49
CA GLY A 57 12.66 -37.38 4.29
C GLY A 57 12.07 -38.04 3.05
N PHE A 58 11.38 -39.18 3.18
CA PHE A 58 10.72 -39.85 2.05
C PHE A 58 9.49 -39.06 1.54
N PHE A 59 8.71 -38.45 2.45
CA PHE A 59 7.62 -37.54 2.06
C PHE A 59 8.13 -36.22 1.50
N TYR A 60 9.28 -35.71 1.99
CA TYR A 60 9.93 -34.52 1.41
C TYR A 60 10.53 -34.80 0.02
N ALA A 61 11.00 -36.02 -0.25
CA ALA A 61 11.59 -36.40 -1.53
C ALA A 61 10.57 -36.82 -2.60
N LEU A 62 9.36 -37.23 -2.20
CA LEU A 62 8.27 -37.60 -3.11
C LEU A 62 7.21 -36.51 -3.29
N GLY A 63 7.16 -35.52 -2.42
CA GLY A 63 6.45 -34.29 -2.69
C GLY A 63 7.28 -33.46 -3.66
N VAL A 64 6.84 -33.33 -4.91
CA VAL A 64 7.18 -32.13 -5.69
C VAL A 64 6.89 -30.97 -4.75
N PRO A 65 7.87 -30.12 -4.36
CA PRO A 65 7.55 -28.95 -3.57
C PRO A 65 6.46 -28.25 -4.36
N ALA A 66 5.28 -28.08 -3.78
CA ALA A 66 4.23 -27.32 -4.41
C ALA A 66 4.87 -25.97 -4.72
N THR A 67 5.20 -25.75 -6.00
CA THR A 67 5.63 -24.45 -6.47
C THR A 67 4.56 -23.50 -5.94
N PRO A 68 4.92 -22.48 -5.14
CA PRO A 68 3.92 -21.57 -4.62
C PRO A 68 3.07 -21.14 -5.81
N VAL A 69 1.80 -21.55 -5.81
CA VAL A 69 0.88 -21.15 -6.87
C VAL A 69 0.83 -19.63 -6.72
N PRO A 70 1.28 -18.86 -7.71
CA PRO A 70 1.24 -17.42 -7.61
C PRO A 70 -0.19 -17.04 -7.26
N THR A 71 -0.38 -16.25 -6.21
CA THR A 71 -1.70 -15.70 -5.90
C THR A 71 -2.21 -15.06 -7.19
N PRO A 72 -3.38 -15.47 -7.71
CA PRO A 72 -3.85 -14.93 -8.98
C PRO A 72 -3.97 -13.42 -8.86
N TYR A 73 -3.50 -12.71 -9.89
CA TYR A 73 -3.58 -11.25 -9.90
C TYR A 73 -5.01 -10.76 -9.69
N PRO A 74 -5.18 -9.58 -9.06
CA PRO A 74 -6.47 -8.92 -9.01
C PRO A 74 -7.07 -8.76 -10.42
N ALA A 75 -8.38 -8.94 -10.55
CA ALA A 75 -9.05 -8.81 -11.85
C ALA A 75 -9.17 -7.34 -12.25
N PHE A 76 -8.73 -6.94 -13.44
CA PHE A 76 -8.75 -5.53 -13.86
C PHE A 76 -10.03 -4.76 -13.51
N ALA A 77 -9.84 -3.48 -13.15
CA ALA A 77 -10.96 -2.59 -12.88
C ALA A 77 -11.89 -2.52 -14.10
N ARG A 78 -13.20 -2.67 -13.86
CA ARG A 78 -14.22 -2.59 -14.91
C ARG A 78 -14.46 -1.16 -15.38
N ALA A 79 -14.16 -0.20 -14.52
CA ALA A 79 -14.25 1.23 -14.76
C ALA A 79 -12.88 1.85 -14.52
N LEU A 80 -12.59 2.94 -15.22
CA LEU A 80 -11.42 3.77 -14.98
C LEU A 80 -11.82 4.99 -14.14
N PRO A 81 -10.87 5.58 -13.38
CA PRO A 81 -11.03 6.92 -12.82
C PRO A 81 -11.47 7.92 -13.90
N GLN A 82 -12.29 8.90 -13.53
CA GLN A 82 -12.81 9.91 -14.46
C GLN A 82 -12.62 11.31 -13.88
N PRO A 83 -12.13 12.29 -14.65
CA PRO A 83 -12.16 13.67 -14.23
C PRO A 83 -13.61 14.17 -14.17
N GLY A 84 -13.90 15.07 -13.24
CA GLY A 84 -15.23 15.63 -13.06
C GLY A 84 -15.23 16.77 -12.06
N SER A 85 -16.40 17.33 -11.80
CA SER A 85 -16.56 18.47 -10.90
C SER A 85 -17.62 18.20 -9.84
N VAL A 86 -17.47 18.76 -8.66
CA VAL A 86 -18.52 18.92 -7.65
C VAL A 86 -19.33 20.17 -7.97
N LEU A 87 -20.63 20.17 -7.69
CA LEU A 87 -21.45 21.37 -7.82
C LEU A 87 -21.47 22.14 -6.52
N TYR A 88 -21.24 23.45 -6.61
CA TYR A 88 -21.31 24.36 -5.48
C TYR A 88 -22.28 25.51 -5.77
N THR A 89 -23.10 25.85 -4.78
CA THR A 89 -24.00 26.99 -4.85
C THR A 89 -23.37 28.15 -4.10
N VAL A 90 -23.07 29.23 -4.83
CA VAL A 90 -22.47 30.46 -4.32
C VAL A 90 -23.33 31.06 -3.20
N GLN A 91 -22.71 31.38 -2.07
CA GLN A 91 -23.31 32.02 -0.91
C GLN A 91 -23.04 33.53 -0.90
N GLU A 92 -23.69 34.24 0.03
CA GLU A 92 -23.42 35.67 0.25
C GLU A 92 -22.03 35.87 0.86
N GLY A 93 -21.23 36.74 0.23
CA GLY A 93 -19.85 37.02 0.64
C GLY A 93 -18.79 36.22 -0.13
N ASP A 94 -19.18 35.12 -0.78
CA ASP A 94 -18.26 34.27 -1.52
C ASP A 94 -17.54 34.99 -2.67
N ASN A 95 -16.28 34.65 -2.84
CA ASN A 95 -15.49 34.93 -4.04
C ASN A 95 -14.78 33.65 -4.52
N CYS A 96 -14.27 33.64 -5.76
CA CYS A 96 -13.65 32.43 -6.32
C CYS A 96 -12.46 31.91 -5.50
N ASP A 97 -11.62 32.80 -4.97
CA ASP A 97 -10.45 32.43 -4.17
C ASP A 97 -10.85 31.74 -2.87
N GLU A 98 -11.79 32.34 -2.13
CA GLU A 98 -12.33 31.77 -0.90
C GLU A 98 -13.03 30.43 -1.15
N ILE A 99 -13.85 30.33 -2.21
CA ILE A 99 -14.51 29.06 -2.56
C ILE A 99 -13.46 27.99 -2.86
N LEU A 100 -12.44 28.29 -3.67
CA LEU A 100 -11.41 27.32 -4.02
C LEU A 100 -10.57 26.92 -2.81
N THR A 101 -10.22 27.88 -1.96
CA THR A 101 -9.50 27.64 -0.71
C THR A 101 -10.28 26.70 0.21
N VAL A 102 -11.54 27.02 0.49
CA VAL A 102 -12.34 26.31 1.50
C VAL A 102 -12.93 25.00 0.97
N GLN A 103 -13.47 25.00 -0.25
CA GLN A 103 -14.20 23.86 -0.80
C GLN A 103 -13.28 22.90 -1.56
N MET A 104 -12.19 23.41 -2.13
CA MET A 104 -11.30 22.62 -2.97
C MET A 104 -9.92 22.41 -2.39
N HIS A 105 -9.63 22.90 -1.17
CA HIS A 105 -8.31 22.84 -0.55
C HIS A 105 -7.23 23.40 -1.50
N MET A 106 -7.39 24.66 -1.89
CA MET A 106 -6.44 25.35 -2.74
C MET A 106 -6.02 26.69 -2.12
N MET A 107 -5.19 26.66 -1.07
CA MET A 107 -4.77 27.86 -0.31
C MET A 107 -4.14 28.95 -1.19
N ASP A 108 -3.46 28.55 -2.27
CA ASP A 108 -2.80 29.48 -3.21
C ASP A 108 -3.64 29.80 -4.45
N ALA A 109 -4.97 29.63 -4.36
CA ALA A 109 -5.87 29.98 -5.45
C ALA A 109 -5.68 31.43 -5.92
N SER A 110 -5.52 32.39 -5.00
CA SER A 110 -5.22 33.79 -5.32
C SER A 110 -3.87 34.01 -6.03
N GLN A 111 -2.85 33.18 -5.79
CA GLN A 111 -1.55 33.32 -6.46
C GLN A 111 -1.60 32.81 -7.91
N ILE A 112 -2.40 31.77 -8.14
CA ILE A 112 -2.58 31.15 -9.46
C ILE A 112 -3.58 31.94 -10.29
N PHE A 113 -4.73 32.27 -9.70
CA PHE A 113 -5.87 32.93 -10.34
C PHE A 113 -5.95 34.40 -9.91
N SER A 114 -4.99 35.19 -10.38
CA SER A 114 -4.93 36.63 -10.11
C SER A 114 -5.15 37.46 -11.38
N ASP A 115 -5.62 38.70 -11.20
CA ASP A 115 -5.75 39.68 -12.28
C ASP A 115 -4.41 40.03 -12.94
N ALA A 116 -3.29 39.75 -12.26
CA ALA A 116 -1.96 39.86 -12.85
C ALA A 116 -1.67 38.79 -13.92
N LYS A 117 -2.44 37.69 -13.93
CA LYS A 117 -2.37 36.58 -14.88
C LYS A 117 -3.75 36.32 -15.51
N PRO A 118 -4.26 37.22 -16.37
CA PRO A 118 -5.65 37.17 -16.84
C PRO A 118 -6.03 35.89 -17.59
N GLU A 119 -5.07 35.21 -18.23
CA GLU A 119 -5.25 33.93 -18.90
C GLU A 119 -5.69 32.80 -17.94
N THR A 120 -5.25 32.85 -16.68
CA THR A 120 -5.52 31.83 -15.67
C THR A 120 -6.92 32.03 -15.09
N VAL A 121 -7.30 33.29 -14.86
CA VAL A 121 -8.66 33.66 -14.44
C VAL A 121 -9.67 33.35 -15.54
N GLN A 122 -9.31 33.55 -16.81
CA GLN A 122 -10.15 33.14 -17.94
C GLN A 122 -10.25 31.61 -18.06
N ALA A 123 -9.17 30.88 -17.80
CA ALA A 123 -9.19 29.41 -17.75
C ALA A 123 -10.07 28.91 -16.59
N LEU A 124 -9.91 29.47 -15.39
CA LEU A 124 -10.75 29.17 -14.23
C LEU A 124 -12.22 29.46 -14.54
N SER A 125 -12.53 30.64 -15.08
CA SER A 125 -13.91 31.02 -15.41
C SER A 125 -14.57 30.04 -16.39
N ARG A 126 -13.79 29.49 -17.33
CA ARG A 126 -14.24 28.42 -18.22
C ARG A 126 -14.42 27.09 -17.49
N ALA A 127 -13.50 26.73 -16.60
CA ALA A 127 -13.58 25.49 -15.81
C ALA A 127 -14.81 25.48 -14.88
N ILE A 128 -15.10 26.60 -14.22
CA ILE A 128 -16.26 26.73 -13.33
C ILE A 128 -17.56 27.05 -14.06
N GLY A 129 -17.47 27.46 -15.33
CA GLY A 129 -18.59 27.80 -16.20
C GLY A 129 -19.22 29.18 -15.94
N LYS A 130 -18.56 30.03 -15.15
CA LYS A 130 -19.01 31.38 -14.75
C LYS A 130 -17.80 32.32 -14.67
N ASP A 131 -18.04 33.61 -14.87
CA ASP A 131 -17.02 34.65 -14.68
C ASP A 131 -16.80 34.88 -13.18
N CYS A 132 -15.57 34.65 -12.71
CA CYS A 132 -15.20 34.78 -11.30
C CYS A 132 -15.46 36.18 -10.72
N HIS A 133 -15.43 37.23 -11.55
CA HIS A 133 -15.69 38.60 -11.10
C HIS A 133 -17.18 38.93 -10.97
N LYS A 134 -18.06 38.04 -11.42
CA LYS A 134 -19.50 38.25 -11.50
C LYS A 134 -20.28 37.18 -10.75
N LEU A 135 -19.66 36.50 -9.80
CA LEU A 135 -20.36 35.54 -8.94
C LEU A 135 -21.43 36.28 -8.13
N GLN A 136 -22.62 35.68 -8.07
CA GLN A 136 -23.73 36.16 -7.26
C GLN A 136 -24.29 35.01 -6.42
N PRO A 137 -24.84 35.29 -5.23
CA PRO A 137 -25.49 34.28 -4.41
C PRO A 137 -26.57 33.52 -5.19
N GLY A 138 -26.63 32.21 -4.99
CA GLY A 138 -27.54 31.30 -5.68
C GLY A 138 -27.09 30.83 -7.07
N MET A 139 -25.99 31.37 -7.62
CA MET A 139 -25.38 30.79 -8.81
C MET A 139 -24.79 29.41 -8.49
N VAL A 140 -24.93 28.45 -9.41
CA VAL A 140 -24.27 27.15 -9.31
C VAL A 140 -23.03 27.15 -10.21
N ILE A 141 -21.90 26.76 -9.63
CA ILE A 141 -20.61 26.63 -10.30
C ILE A 141 -20.10 25.19 -10.21
N ARG A 142 -19.18 24.85 -11.13
CA ARG A 142 -18.51 23.54 -11.18
C ARG A 142 -17.12 23.64 -10.55
N LEU A 143 -16.89 22.94 -9.45
CA LEU A 143 -15.58 22.89 -8.80
C LEU A 143 -14.87 21.60 -9.17
N SER A 144 -13.79 21.71 -9.95
CA SER A 144 -12.99 20.55 -10.34
C SER A 144 -11.84 20.35 -9.34
N PRO A 145 -11.51 19.11 -8.95
CA PRO A 145 -10.37 18.85 -8.06
C PRO A 145 -9.09 19.35 -8.71
N HIS A 146 -8.29 20.05 -7.91
CA HIS A 146 -6.93 20.43 -8.28
C HIS A 146 -6.00 19.23 -8.05
N TYR A 147 -4.93 19.14 -8.85
CA TYR A 147 -3.94 18.05 -8.87
C TYR A 147 -4.52 16.67 -8.61
N PRO A 148 -5.51 16.23 -9.40
CA PRO A 148 -6.12 14.96 -9.14
C PRO A 148 -5.09 13.87 -9.36
N LEU A 149 -4.73 13.21 -8.26
CA LEU A 149 -4.09 11.92 -8.31
C LEU A 149 -5.14 10.90 -8.74
N MET A 150 -4.69 9.75 -9.22
CA MET A 150 -5.53 8.60 -9.40
C MET A 150 -4.90 7.36 -8.79
N ALA A 151 -5.75 6.51 -8.21
CA ALA A 151 -5.34 5.18 -7.76
C ALA A 151 -5.33 4.22 -8.94
N LEU A 152 -4.17 3.62 -9.22
CA LEU A 152 -4.01 2.62 -10.25
C LEU A 152 -3.57 1.28 -9.67
N GLY A 153 -4.05 0.21 -10.30
CA GLY A 153 -3.63 -1.16 -10.08
C GLY A 153 -3.47 -1.82 -11.44
N GLY A 154 -2.37 -2.53 -11.67
CA GLY A 154 -2.12 -3.11 -12.99
C GLY A 154 -0.91 -4.02 -13.07
N ILE A 155 -0.69 -4.57 -14.25
CA ILE A 155 0.44 -5.47 -14.55
C ILE A 155 1.51 -4.65 -15.27
N ILE A 156 2.73 -4.70 -14.78
CA ILE A 156 3.92 -4.15 -15.43
C ILE A 156 4.22 -5.04 -16.64
N LEU A 157 4.06 -4.49 -17.84
CA LEU A 157 4.37 -5.19 -19.09
C LEU A 157 5.86 -5.08 -19.44
N LYS A 158 6.46 -3.95 -19.08
CA LYS A 158 7.85 -3.64 -19.36
C LYS A 158 8.36 -2.54 -18.45
N ALA A 159 9.50 -2.71 -17.81
CA ALA A 159 10.19 -1.61 -17.12
C ALA A 159 11.47 -1.19 -17.88
N ARG A 160 11.80 0.11 -17.83
CA ARG A 160 13.04 0.65 -18.38
C ARG A 160 13.63 1.69 -17.41
N PRO A 161 14.87 1.52 -16.95
CA PRO A 161 15.52 2.53 -16.13
C PRO A 161 15.80 3.78 -16.97
N VAL A 162 15.63 4.96 -16.36
CA VAL A 162 15.87 6.26 -17.00
C VAL A 162 17.34 6.40 -17.40
N THR A 163 18.24 5.85 -16.59
CA THR A 163 19.66 5.72 -16.92
C THR A 163 19.95 4.27 -17.31
N PRO A 164 20.47 4.01 -18.53
CA PRO A 164 20.87 2.66 -18.88
C PRO A 164 21.99 2.21 -17.91
N PRO A 165 21.97 0.96 -17.45
CA PRO A 165 23.01 0.47 -16.54
C PRO A 165 24.38 0.73 -17.16
N GLN A 166 25.27 1.39 -16.41
CA GLN A 166 26.68 1.49 -16.81
C GLN A 166 27.25 0.07 -16.78
N VAL A 167 27.36 -0.54 -17.95
CA VAL A 167 28.14 -1.76 -18.13
C VAL A 167 29.60 -1.37 -17.92
N LEU A 168 30.10 -1.52 -16.69
CA LEU A 168 31.54 -1.55 -16.48
C LEU A 168 32.08 -2.77 -17.25
N PRO A 169 33.02 -2.60 -18.19
CA PRO A 169 33.64 -3.73 -18.85
C PRO A 169 34.46 -4.49 -17.81
N THR A 170 33.87 -5.52 -17.22
CA THR A 170 34.59 -6.44 -16.34
C THR A 170 35.18 -7.55 -17.21
N PRO A 171 36.48 -7.88 -17.11
CA PRO A 171 37.11 -8.88 -17.97
C PRO A 171 36.52 -10.27 -17.69
N LEU A 172 36.05 -10.96 -18.75
CA LEU A 172 35.85 -12.42 -19.01
C LEU A 172 35.65 -13.43 -17.86
N ILE A 173 35.32 -13.00 -16.64
CA ILE A 173 34.88 -13.87 -15.56
C ILE A 173 33.36 -13.96 -15.72
N PRO A 174 32.79 -15.14 -16.03
CA PRO A 174 31.35 -15.33 -16.00
C PRO A 174 30.91 -15.20 -14.55
N VAL A 175 30.56 -13.98 -14.14
CA VAL A 175 29.81 -13.76 -12.91
C VAL A 175 28.42 -14.34 -13.17
N PRO A 176 27.93 -15.29 -12.34
CA PRO A 176 26.55 -15.73 -12.45
C PRO A 176 25.66 -14.49 -12.29
N THR A 177 25.06 -14.05 -13.40
CA THR A 177 24.03 -13.03 -13.38
C THR A 177 22.87 -13.68 -12.64
N PRO A 178 22.45 -13.19 -11.46
CA PRO A 178 21.31 -13.78 -10.80
C PRO A 178 20.12 -13.57 -11.73
N GLU A 179 19.52 -14.65 -12.26
CA GLU A 179 18.35 -14.59 -13.15
C GLU A 179 17.13 -13.86 -12.54
N ASN A 180 17.21 -13.51 -11.25
CA ASN A 180 16.18 -12.81 -10.48
C ASN A 180 16.58 -11.41 -10.00
N GLN A 181 17.62 -10.77 -10.54
CA GLN A 181 17.83 -9.34 -10.27
C GLN A 181 16.83 -8.54 -11.11
N GLY A 182 15.76 -8.07 -10.47
CA GLY A 182 14.82 -7.13 -11.07
C GLY A 182 15.52 -5.85 -11.52
N ILE A 183 14.81 -5.04 -12.30
CA ILE A 183 15.31 -3.76 -12.79
C ILE A 183 15.42 -2.80 -11.60
N ASP A 184 16.60 -2.21 -11.42
CA ASP A 184 16.84 -1.18 -10.43
C ASP A 184 16.25 0.14 -10.90
N CYS A 185 15.23 0.60 -10.18
CA CYS A 185 14.50 1.83 -10.43
C CYS A 185 14.76 2.91 -9.38
N SER A 186 15.82 2.77 -8.59
CA SER A 186 16.20 3.72 -7.53
C SER A 186 16.64 5.09 -8.07
N GLN A 187 16.99 5.17 -9.36
CA GLN A 187 17.31 6.40 -10.08
C GLN A 187 16.20 6.81 -11.06
N GLY A 188 15.02 6.21 -10.94
CA GLY A 188 13.89 6.43 -11.83
C GLY A 188 13.79 5.41 -12.96
N CYS A 189 12.55 5.02 -13.26
CA CYS A 189 12.16 4.16 -14.36
C CYS A 189 10.90 4.67 -15.04
N THR A 190 10.74 4.33 -16.32
CA THR A 190 9.45 4.35 -17.00
C THR A 190 8.95 2.91 -17.15
N MET A 191 7.78 2.62 -16.58
CA MET A 191 7.12 1.33 -16.61
C MET A 191 5.89 1.39 -17.51
N GLN A 192 5.80 0.52 -18.49
CA GLN A 192 4.56 0.33 -19.24
C GLN A 192 3.63 -0.58 -18.42
N VAL A 193 2.49 -0.06 -17.98
CA VAL A 193 1.56 -0.76 -17.09
C VAL A 193 0.20 -0.90 -17.78
N ARG A 194 -0.33 -2.12 -17.80
CA ARG A 194 -1.72 -2.35 -18.21
C ARG A 194 -2.62 -2.18 -16.99
N ILE A 195 -3.57 -1.26 -17.04
CA ILE A 195 -4.47 -0.94 -15.92
C ILE A 195 -5.93 -1.40 -16.16
N ALA A 196 -6.28 -1.68 -17.42
CA ALA A 196 -7.56 -2.27 -17.80
C ALA A 196 -7.44 -2.99 -19.16
N PRO A 197 -8.43 -3.81 -19.58
CA PRO A 197 -8.43 -4.39 -20.91
C PRO A 197 -8.34 -3.31 -21.99
N GLY A 198 -7.27 -3.34 -22.79
CA GLY A 198 -7.02 -2.37 -23.86
C GLY A 198 -6.54 -0.99 -23.41
N VAL A 199 -6.15 -0.83 -22.14
CA VAL A 199 -5.64 0.44 -21.61
C VAL A 199 -4.29 0.24 -20.96
N GLU A 200 -3.29 0.87 -21.56
CA GLU A 200 -1.90 0.84 -21.12
C GLU A 200 -1.43 2.27 -20.85
N VAL A 201 -0.68 2.46 -19.77
CA VAL A 201 -0.11 3.75 -19.35
C VAL A 201 1.40 3.61 -19.21
N ASN A 202 2.13 4.71 -19.35
CA ASN A 202 3.52 4.81 -18.94
C ASN A 202 3.56 5.43 -17.55
N VAL A 203 4.16 4.73 -16.60
CA VAL A 203 4.29 5.18 -15.21
C VAL A 203 5.76 5.49 -14.96
N ASP A 204 6.05 6.78 -14.80
CA ASP A 204 7.35 7.27 -14.37
C ASP A 204 7.41 7.24 -12.84
N ALA A 205 8.38 6.52 -12.30
CA ALA A 205 8.51 6.35 -10.86
C ALA A 205 9.96 6.10 -10.44
N THR A 206 10.26 6.49 -9.21
CA THR A 206 11.45 6.06 -8.48
C THR A 206 11.03 5.04 -7.43
N THR A 207 11.69 3.88 -7.42
CA THR A 207 11.41 2.82 -6.42
C THR A 207 12.66 2.02 -6.08
N THR A 208 12.80 1.65 -4.81
CA THR A 208 13.86 0.76 -4.31
C THR A 208 13.49 -0.73 -4.43
N VAL A 209 12.23 -1.03 -4.72
CA VAL A 209 11.76 -2.39 -4.95
C VAL A 209 12.19 -2.84 -6.35
N PRO A 210 12.89 -3.98 -6.49
CA PRO A 210 13.28 -4.50 -7.80
C PRO A 210 12.05 -4.76 -8.68
N VAL A 211 12.05 -4.21 -9.89
CA VAL A 211 10.91 -4.30 -10.80
C VAL A 211 11.07 -5.47 -11.76
N HIS A 212 10.05 -6.33 -11.85
CA HIS A 212 10.02 -7.41 -12.84
C HIS A 212 8.90 -7.20 -13.86
N ASP A 213 9.15 -7.62 -15.09
CA ASP A 213 8.09 -7.74 -16.09
C ASP A 213 7.10 -8.83 -15.63
N GLY A 214 5.82 -8.50 -15.65
CA GLY A 214 4.74 -9.34 -15.12
C GLY A 214 4.34 -9.00 -13.68
N SER A 215 5.14 -8.24 -12.92
CA SER A 215 4.77 -7.83 -11.56
C SER A 215 3.48 -7.02 -11.53
N TRP A 216 2.73 -7.14 -10.43
CA TRP A 216 1.59 -6.28 -10.18
C TRP A 216 2.02 -5.03 -9.43
N ILE A 217 1.60 -3.86 -9.90
CA ILE A 217 1.86 -2.56 -9.29
C ILE A 217 0.57 -1.94 -8.77
N TRP A 218 0.68 -1.36 -7.58
CA TRP A 218 -0.25 -0.45 -6.97
C TRP A 218 0.44 0.90 -6.81
N ALA A 219 -0.22 1.98 -7.23
CA ALA A 219 0.33 3.31 -7.04
C ALA A 219 -0.76 4.38 -7.00
N PHE A 220 -0.42 5.52 -6.42
CA PHE A 220 -1.06 6.79 -6.76
C PHE A 220 -0.26 7.44 -7.87
N ALA A 221 -0.94 8.02 -8.86
CA ALA A 221 -0.25 8.69 -9.96
C ALA A 221 -0.98 9.95 -10.40
N THR A 222 -0.26 10.92 -10.93
CA THR A 222 -0.84 12.15 -11.47
C THR A 222 -1.79 11.84 -12.63
N TYR A 223 -2.97 12.45 -12.62
CA TYR A 223 -3.84 12.45 -13.79
C TYR A 223 -3.33 13.47 -14.82
N PRO A 224 -3.46 13.23 -16.15
CA PRO A 224 -3.05 14.20 -17.15
C PRO A 224 -3.70 15.58 -16.95
N LEU A 225 -2.87 16.62 -16.82
CA LEU A 225 -3.29 17.99 -16.58
C LEU A 225 -3.81 18.67 -17.86
N ALA A 226 -4.72 19.61 -17.70
CA ALA A 226 -5.17 20.49 -18.77
C ALA A 226 -4.07 21.49 -19.12
N HIS A 227 -3.94 21.83 -20.39
CA HIS A 227 -2.95 22.79 -20.85
C HIS A 227 -3.54 24.19 -20.97
N VAL A 228 -2.87 25.18 -20.38
CA VAL A 228 -3.16 26.60 -20.55
C VAL A 228 -1.92 27.26 -21.14
N ALA A 229 -2.09 27.98 -22.24
CA ALA A 229 -0.98 28.65 -22.91
C ALA A 229 -0.26 29.60 -21.93
N GLY A 230 1.07 29.53 -21.88
CA GLY A 230 1.87 30.31 -20.93
C GLY A 230 1.94 29.74 -19.51
N MET A 231 1.25 28.61 -19.23
CA MET A 231 1.32 27.90 -17.96
C MET A 231 1.73 26.44 -18.17
N SER A 232 2.89 26.06 -17.65
CA SER A 232 3.33 24.67 -17.65
C SER A 232 2.56 23.79 -16.66
N ASN A 233 1.97 24.41 -15.63
CA ASN A 233 1.61 23.77 -14.36
C ASN A 233 0.15 24.04 -13.97
N TYR A 234 -0.77 24.02 -14.93
CA TYR A 234 -2.18 24.30 -14.64
C TYR A 234 -2.82 23.17 -13.81
N PRO A 235 -3.57 23.48 -12.73
CA PRO A 235 -3.85 22.49 -11.70
C PRO A 235 -5.01 21.53 -11.96
N TYR A 236 -5.79 21.73 -13.01
CA TYR A 236 -6.95 20.87 -13.28
C TYR A 236 -6.62 19.75 -14.25
N ALA A 237 -7.24 18.57 -14.04
CA ALA A 237 -7.19 17.49 -15.02
C ALA A 237 -7.76 17.91 -16.37
N SER A 238 -7.21 17.35 -17.44
CA SER A 238 -7.77 17.45 -18.77
C SER A 238 -9.00 16.55 -18.88
N PRO A 239 -10.22 17.10 -19.08
CA PRO A 239 -11.43 16.30 -19.19
C PRO A 239 -11.48 15.46 -20.49
N GLN A 240 -10.61 15.75 -21.45
CA GLN A 240 -10.52 15.04 -22.74
C GLN A 240 -9.29 14.14 -22.84
N ALA A 241 -8.43 14.11 -21.82
CA ALA A 241 -7.26 13.24 -21.85
C ALA A 241 -7.68 11.77 -21.77
N SER A 242 -7.17 10.99 -22.73
CA SER A 242 -7.23 9.54 -22.69
C SER A 242 -6.12 9.03 -21.77
N LEU A 243 -6.44 8.07 -20.91
CA LEU A 243 -5.43 7.35 -20.13
C LEU A 243 -4.61 6.40 -21.02
N ASN A 244 -5.15 5.92 -22.12
CA ASN A 244 -4.42 4.99 -22.98
C ASN A 244 -3.24 5.70 -23.67
N GLY A 245 -2.03 5.25 -23.36
CA GLY A 245 -0.75 5.83 -23.80
C GLY A 245 -0.30 7.05 -23.00
N ALA A 246 -1.03 7.43 -21.94
CA ALA A 246 -0.65 8.57 -21.10
C ALA A 246 0.62 8.26 -20.30
N THR A 247 1.44 9.29 -20.08
CA THR A 247 2.54 9.26 -19.13
C THR A 247 2.09 9.88 -17.82
N LEU A 248 2.33 9.17 -16.72
CA LEU A 248 1.86 9.48 -15.39
C LEU A 248 3.05 9.42 -14.43
N HIS A 249 3.10 10.30 -13.45
CA HIS A 249 4.12 10.27 -12.40
C HIS A 249 3.55 9.62 -11.15
N ALA A 250 4.19 8.59 -10.62
CA ALA A 250 3.68 7.77 -9.53
C ALA A 250 4.42 7.95 -8.20
N CYS A 251 3.65 7.90 -7.12
CA CYS A 251 4.07 7.90 -5.71
C CYS A 251 3.33 6.78 -4.97
N GLN A 252 3.72 6.52 -3.72
CA GLN A 252 3.14 5.48 -2.87
C GLN A 252 3.01 4.15 -3.61
N ILE A 253 4.16 3.56 -3.89
CA ILE A 253 4.24 2.41 -4.78
C ILE A 253 4.29 1.12 -3.96
N GLN A 254 3.55 0.12 -4.42
CA GLN A 254 3.69 -1.26 -3.98
C GLN A 254 3.80 -2.19 -5.18
N ILE A 255 4.77 -3.09 -5.16
CA ILE A 255 5.03 -4.08 -6.23
C ILE A 255 5.07 -5.48 -5.61
N ASP A 256 4.29 -6.42 -6.16
CA ASP A 256 4.23 -7.84 -5.73
C ASP A 256 4.22 -8.01 -4.19
N ASP A 257 3.33 -7.27 -3.52
CA ASP A 257 3.15 -7.24 -2.06
C ASP A 257 4.20 -6.49 -1.22
N THR A 258 5.19 -5.87 -1.86
CA THR A 258 6.20 -5.04 -1.18
C THR A 258 5.88 -3.56 -1.35
N TYR A 259 5.45 -2.91 -0.26
CA TYR A 259 5.29 -1.45 -0.21
C TYR A 259 6.67 -0.78 -0.14
N ASP A 260 6.85 0.30 -0.91
CA ASP A 260 8.09 1.05 -0.98
C ASP A 260 8.01 2.36 -0.20
N ASP A 261 8.57 2.33 1.02
CA ASP A 261 8.72 3.50 1.89
C ASP A 261 9.67 4.58 1.32
N HIS A 262 10.40 4.28 0.23
CA HIS A 262 11.35 5.19 -0.42
C HIS A 262 10.94 5.54 -1.85
N SER A 263 9.69 5.28 -2.23
CA SER A 263 9.14 5.80 -3.48
C SER A 263 9.02 7.32 -3.42
N SER A 264 8.96 7.99 -4.59
CA SER A 264 8.72 9.44 -4.66
C SER A 264 7.48 9.81 -3.85
N SER A 265 7.59 10.91 -3.10
CA SER A 265 6.47 11.41 -2.31
C SER A 265 5.46 12.13 -3.21
N CYS A 266 4.18 12.06 -2.88
CA CYS A 266 3.12 12.60 -3.73
C CYS A 266 3.10 14.14 -3.77
N ASP A 267 3.68 14.80 -2.76
CA ASP A 267 3.89 16.25 -2.69
C ASP A 267 4.93 16.73 -3.72
N GLU A 268 5.90 15.90 -4.11
CA GLU A 268 6.89 16.21 -5.17
C GLU A 268 6.24 16.45 -6.54
N PHE A 269 5.01 15.95 -6.73
CA PHE A 269 4.25 16.12 -7.95
C PHE A 269 3.34 17.34 -7.95
N GLN A 270 3.28 18.08 -6.83
CA GLN A 270 2.60 19.37 -6.79
C GLN A 270 3.37 20.32 -7.72
N PRO A 271 2.71 20.92 -8.72
CA PRO A 271 3.32 21.82 -9.69
C PRO A 271 3.87 23.14 -9.11
N ASN A 272 4.96 23.10 -8.34
CA ASN A 272 5.85 24.20 -7.90
C ASN A 272 5.20 25.53 -7.45
N THR A 273 3.89 25.62 -7.28
CA THR A 273 3.12 26.88 -7.16
C THR A 273 1.84 26.76 -6.34
N ILE A 274 1.60 25.62 -5.68
CA ILE A 274 0.58 25.49 -4.63
C ILE A 274 1.31 24.93 -3.43
N ASP A 275 1.39 25.71 -2.36
CA ASP A 275 1.79 25.24 -1.06
C ASP A 275 0.83 24.14 -0.62
N ASP A 276 1.40 23.15 0.05
CA ASP A 276 0.71 21.94 0.44
C ASP A 276 -0.42 22.25 1.43
N ASP A 277 -1.67 22.13 0.95
CA ASP A 277 -2.90 22.17 1.75
C ASP A 277 -3.01 20.98 2.74
N GLY A 278 -1.93 20.21 2.89
CA GLY A 278 -1.81 19.05 3.74
C GLY A 278 -2.52 17.84 3.15
N GLY A 279 -2.61 17.73 1.82
CA GLY A 279 -3.35 16.66 1.17
C GLY A 279 -3.47 16.74 -0.35
N ALA A 280 -4.23 15.80 -0.91
CA ALA A 280 -4.51 15.73 -2.33
C ALA A 280 -5.87 15.08 -2.63
N TRP A 281 -6.48 15.50 -3.73
CA TRP A 281 -7.65 14.85 -4.29
C TRP A 281 -7.26 13.57 -5.02
N LEU A 282 -7.89 12.44 -4.65
CA LEU A 282 -7.69 11.14 -5.27
C LEU A 282 -8.93 10.72 -6.06
N LEU A 283 -8.76 10.52 -7.36
CA LEU A 283 -9.70 9.81 -8.23
C LEU A 283 -9.47 8.31 -8.10
N GLY A 284 -10.52 7.54 -7.87
CA GLY A 284 -10.36 6.08 -7.77
C GLY A 284 -11.60 5.30 -8.09
N VAL A 285 -11.46 3.99 -8.08
CA VAL A 285 -12.54 3.05 -8.34
C VAL A 285 -12.60 2.06 -7.18
N VAL A 286 -13.78 1.84 -6.63
CA VAL A 286 -13.95 0.86 -5.56
C VAL A 286 -13.82 -0.55 -6.14
N GLY A 287 -13.09 -1.43 -5.48
CA GLY A 287 -12.87 -2.81 -5.92
C GLY A 287 -11.46 -3.35 -5.64
N PRO A 288 -11.30 -4.68 -5.74
CA PRO A 288 -10.10 -5.40 -5.29
C PRO A 288 -8.85 -5.11 -6.13
N SER A 289 -9.01 -4.43 -7.27
CA SER A 289 -7.95 -4.05 -8.23
C SER A 289 -7.73 -2.54 -8.29
N SER A 290 -8.26 -1.81 -7.30
CA SER A 290 -8.11 -0.35 -7.18
C SER A 290 -8.14 0.03 -5.69
N LEU A 291 -9.12 0.83 -5.22
CA LEU A 291 -9.06 1.43 -3.88
C LEU A 291 -9.12 0.45 -2.71
N ASP A 292 -9.70 -0.74 -2.88
CA ASP A 292 -9.82 -1.70 -1.78
C ASP A 292 -8.44 -2.23 -1.33
N HIS A 293 -7.44 -2.17 -2.22
CA HIS A 293 -6.06 -2.50 -1.89
C HIS A 293 -5.53 -1.65 -0.74
N TRP A 294 -5.83 -0.35 -0.78
CA TRP A 294 -5.44 0.64 0.22
C TRP A 294 -6.27 0.56 1.51
N LYS A 295 -7.21 -0.40 1.59
CA LYS A 295 -8.07 -0.67 2.76
C LYS A 295 -8.80 0.57 3.28
N LEU A 296 -9.17 1.47 2.37
CA LEU A 296 -9.94 2.65 2.71
C LEU A 296 -11.32 2.22 3.24
N PRO A 297 -11.85 2.83 4.32
CA PRO A 297 -13.11 2.43 4.94
C PRO A 297 -14.35 2.89 4.14
N LEU A 298 -14.33 2.71 2.81
CA LEU A 298 -15.39 3.07 1.88
C LEU A 298 -16.39 1.93 1.73
N HIS A 299 -17.66 2.19 2.02
CA HIS A 299 -18.74 1.21 1.92
C HIS A 299 -19.58 1.47 0.68
N LEU A 300 -19.01 1.21 -0.50
CA LEU A 300 -19.63 1.47 -1.80
C LEU A 300 -19.60 0.21 -2.68
N PRO A 301 -20.52 0.08 -3.66
CA PRO A 301 -20.47 -1.03 -4.61
C PRO A 301 -19.16 -1.05 -5.42
N GLN A 302 -18.67 -2.25 -5.75
CA GLN A 302 -17.52 -2.39 -6.65
C GLN A 302 -17.79 -1.74 -8.01
N GLY A 303 -16.77 -1.12 -8.59
CA GLY A 303 -16.84 -0.35 -9.82
C GLY A 303 -17.32 1.10 -9.64
N THR A 304 -17.72 1.50 -8.42
CA THR A 304 -18.08 2.89 -8.16
C THR A 304 -16.85 3.79 -8.32
N ARG A 305 -16.92 4.75 -9.24
CA ARG A 305 -15.89 5.79 -9.36
C ARG A 305 -16.12 6.85 -8.29
N VAL A 306 -15.04 7.23 -7.63
CA VAL A 306 -15.08 8.14 -6.48
C VAL A 306 -14.02 9.23 -6.60
N LEU A 307 -14.29 10.33 -5.93
CA LEU A 307 -13.35 11.42 -5.65
C LEU A 307 -13.28 11.54 -4.12
N LEU A 308 -12.07 11.48 -3.57
CA LEU A 308 -11.84 11.56 -2.12
C LEU A 308 -10.69 12.50 -1.81
N TRP A 309 -10.80 13.16 -0.65
CA TRP A 309 -9.69 13.91 -0.07
C TRP A 309 -8.80 12.99 0.77
N LEU A 310 -7.52 12.96 0.47
CA LEU A 310 -6.48 12.35 1.32
C LEU A 310 -5.67 13.45 1.98
N SER A 311 -5.27 13.23 3.22
CA SER A 311 -4.43 14.17 3.97
C SER A 311 -3.07 13.57 4.22
N LEU A 312 -2.04 14.40 4.30
CA LEU A 312 -0.69 13.95 4.61
C LEU A 312 -0.57 13.62 6.09
N ASP A 313 0.04 12.47 6.37
CA ASP A 313 0.43 12.10 7.73
C ASP A 313 1.79 12.73 8.11
N ALA A 314 2.25 12.47 9.33
CA ALA A 314 3.52 12.99 9.83
C ALA A 314 4.76 12.50 9.05
N HIS A 315 4.60 11.52 8.16
CA HIS A 315 5.65 10.93 7.34
C HIS A 315 5.53 11.34 5.87
N GLY A 316 4.60 12.24 5.51
CA GLY A 316 4.38 12.67 4.13
C GLY A 316 3.56 11.67 3.29
N ASN A 317 2.92 10.69 3.91
CA ASN A 317 2.04 9.76 3.21
C ASN A 317 0.61 10.30 3.14
N LEU A 318 -0.01 10.20 1.97
CA LEU A 318 -1.43 10.45 1.80
C LEU A 318 -2.26 9.34 2.46
N VAL A 319 -3.11 9.73 3.41
CA VAL A 319 -3.96 8.82 4.18
C VAL A 319 -5.39 9.33 4.19
N PHE A 320 -6.35 8.41 4.13
CA PHE A 320 -7.76 8.75 4.27
C PHE A 320 -8.15 8.78 5.75
N HIS A 321 -8.71 9.90 6.21
CA HIS A 321 -9.28 10.01 7.55
C HIS A 321 -10.80 9.93 7.53
N LYS A 322 -11.38 9.31 8.56
CA LYS A 322 -12.83 9.28 8.71
C LYS A 322 -13.35 10.71 8.87
N GLY A 323 -14.27 11.10 7.98
CA GLY A 323 -14.81 12.45 7.92
C GLY A 323 -14.31 13.25 6.72
N ASN A 324 -13.23 12.80 6.07
CA ASN A 324 -12.79 13.36 4.80
C ASN A 324 -13.89 13.24 3.75
N GLU A 325 -13.87 14.18 2.81
CA GLU A 325 -14.88 14.25 1.78
C GLU A 325 -14.79 13.06 0.82
N VAL A 326 -15.96 12.51 0.50
CA VAL A 326 -16.11 11.42 -0.46
C VAL A 326 -17.29 11.73 -1.37
N TYR A 327 -17.03 11.67 -2.66
CA TYR A 327 -18.02 11.87 -3.71
C TYR A 327 -18.06 10.65 -4.63
N ARG A 328 -19.25 10.33 -5.11
CA ARG A 328 -19.52 9.33 -6.15
C ARG A 328 -19.67 10.03 -7.49
N TYR A 329 -19.11 9.45 -8.54
CA TYR A 329 -19.32 9.94 -9.90
C TYR A 329 -20.74 9.60 -10.38
N ASP A 330 -21.46 10.60 -10.88
CA ASP A 330 -22.71 10.47 -11.61
C ASP A 330 -22.42 10.49 -13.12
N GLU A 331 -22.57 9.35 -13.78
CA GLU A 331 -22.29 9.22 -15.21
C GLU A 331 -23.25 10.06 -16.09
N GLN A 332 -24.49 10.27 -15.65
CA GLN A 332 -25.49 10.98 -16.46
C GLN A 332 -25.18 12.47 -16.52
N GLN A 333 -24.74 13.03 -15.40
CA GLN A 333 -24.46 14.45 -15.27
C GLN A 333 -22.97 14.78 -15.41
N GLN A 334 -22.10 13.77 -15.40
CA GLN A 334 -20.63 13.89 -15.44
C GLN A 334 -20.10 14.77 -14.30
N ILE A 335 -20.68 14.60 -13.10
CA ILE A 335 -20.32 15.34 -11.88
C ILE A 335 -20.06 14.37 -10.73
N TYR A 336 -19.44 14.89 -9.68
CA TYR A 336 -19.26 14.21 -8.41
C TYR A 336 -20.34 14.67 -7.43
N VAL A 337 -21.10 13.71 -6.89
CA VAL A 337 -22.16 13.93 -5.89
C VAL A 337 -21.74 13.33 -4.56
N ARG A 338 -22.03 14.03 -3.46
CA ARG A 338 -21.65 13.57 -2.12
C ARG A 338 -22.29 12.21 -1.81
N VAL A 339 -21.50 11.30 -1.23
CA VAL A 339 -21.95 9.95 -0.84
C VAL A 339 -22.83 9.99 0.40
#